data_AF-A0A6G3U927-F1
#
_entry.id   AF-A0A6G3U927-F1
#
_cell.length_a   1.000
_cell.length_b   1.000
_cell.length_c   1.000
_cell.angle_alpha   90.00
_cell.angle_beta   90.00
_cell.angle_gamma   90.00
#
_symmetry.space_group_name_H-M   'P 1'
#
loop_
_entity.id
_entity.type
_entity.pdbx_description
1 polymer ?
#
loop_
_entity_poly.entity_id
_entity_poly.type
_entity_poly.pdbx_seq_one_letter_code
_entity_poly.pdbx_strand_id
1 'polypeptide(L)' 'RGRGVSRYAFLRHRAAVERLLRAVRRGEPPAGCGSVVLLDRDATDTLSLIGFTR' A
#
# COMPACT_ATOMS: atom_id res chain seq x y z
N ARG A 1 8.21 3.26 -20.51
CA ARG A 1 8.56 4.36 -19.56
C ARG A 1 9.24 3.74 -18.35
N GLY A 2 10.54 3.93 -18.19
CA GLY A 2 11.30 3.31 -17.10
C GLY A 2 12.61 4.04 -16.90
N ARG A 3 12.71 4.83 -15.84
CA ARG A 3 14.00 5.18 -15.24
C ARG A 3 14.15 4.19 -14.09
N GLY A 4 15.14 3.29 -14.19
CA GLY A 4 15.47 2.41 -13.08
C GLY A 4 15.82 3.24 -11.86
N VAL A 5 15.26 2.88 -10.70
CA VAL A 5 15.72 3.44 -9.43
C VAL A 5 17.01 2.73 -9.01
N SER A 6 17.86 3.41 -8.25
CA SER A 6 19.03 2.74 -7.69
C SER A 6 18.60 1.57 -6.79
N ARG A 7 19.48 0.58 -6.63
CA ARG A 7 19.26 -0.55 -5.70
C ARG A 7 18.90 -0.05 -4.30
N TYR A 8 19.59 0.98 -3.81
CA TYR A 8 19.30 1.58 -2.51
C TYR A 8 17.90 2.20 -2.46
N ALA A 9 17.52 2.98 -3.47
CA ALA A 9 16.19 3.59 -3.51
C ALA A 9 15.07 2.53 -3.53
N PHE A 10 15.26 1.43 -4.27
CA PHE A 10 14.33 0.31 -4.29
C PHE A 10 14.23 -0.41 -2.94
N LEU A 11 15.37 -0.72 -2.31
CA LEU A 11 15.40 -1.37 -0.99
C LEU A 11 14.77 -0.50 0.09
N ARG A 12 15.05 0.80 0.09
CA ARG A 12 14.45 1.76 1.02
C ARG A 12 12.93 1.81 0.83
N HIS A 13 12.46 1.84 -0.41
CA HIS A 13 11.03 1.80 -0.71
C HIS A 13 10.39 0.51 -0.20
N ARG A 14 10.98 -0.65 -0.51
CA ARG A 14 10.48 -1.95 -0.08
C ARG A 14 10.39 -2.05 1.46
N ALA A 15 11.41 -1.59 2.18
CA ALA A 15 11.40 -1.58 3.63
C ALA A 15 10.28 -0.69 4.21
N ALA A 16 10.03 0.47 3.59
CA ALA A 16 8.93 1.35 3.99
C ALA A 16 7.56 0.68 3.76
N VAL A 17 7.37 0.02 2.60
CA VAL A 17 6.14 -0.73 2.28
C VAL A 17 5.94 -1.90 3.26
N GLU A 18 6.98 -2.65 3.60
CA GLU A 18 6.89 -3.74 4.57
C GLU A 18 6.43 -3.25 5.95
N ARG A 19 6.92 -2.10 6.42
CA ARG A 19 6.47 -1.47 7.67
C ARG A 19 5.01 -1.04 7.60
N LEU A 20 4.61 -0.44 6.48
CA LEU A 20 3.23 -0.01 6.24
C LEU A 20 2.27 -1.20 6.28
N LEU A 21 2.60 -2.29 5.57
CA LEU A 21 1.77 -3.50 5.56
C LEU A 21 1.64 -4.13 6.95
N ARG A 22 2.73 -4.15 7.74
CA ARG A 22 2.68 -4.67 9.12
C ARG A 22 1.76 -3.84 10.02
N ALA A 23 1.82 -2.51 9.93
CA ALA A 23 0.97 -1.62 10.71
C ALA A 23 -0.51 -1.81 10.34
N VAL A 24 -0.84 -1.77 9.04
CA VAL A 24 -2.22 -1.93 8.56
C VAL A 24 -2.79 -3.31 8.93
N ARG A 25 -2.00 -4.39 8.83
CA ARG A 25 -2.43 -5.73 9.27
C ARG A 25 -2.72 -5.82 10.77
N ARG A 26 -2.13 -4.94 11.58
CA ARG A 26 -2.41 -4.81 13.03
C ARG A 26 -3.58 -3.87 13.34
N GLY A 27 -4.26 -3.35 12.31
CA GLY A 27 -5.34 -2.38 12.48
C GLY A 27 -4.85 -0.97 12.78
N GLU A 28 -3.59 -0.66 12.48
CA GLU A 28 -2.99 0.67 12.68
C GLU A 28 -2.93 1.40 11.33
N PRO A 29 -3.94 2.24 11.00
CA PRO A 29 -3.90 3.03 9.78
C PRO A 29 -2.81 4.11 9.87
N PRO A 30 -2.21 4.53 8.74
CA PRO A 30 -1.29 5.65 8.73
C PRO A 30 -1.96 6.94 9.20
N ALA A 31 -1.16 7.83 9.78
CA ALA A 31 -1.65 9.14 10.20
C ALA A 31 -2.31 9.88 9.02
N GLY A 32 -3.51 10.41 9.26
CA GLY A 32 -4.30 11.11 8.26
C GLY A 32 -5.16 10.22 7.34
N CYS A 33 -5.07 8.89 7.45
CA CYS A 33 -5.93 7.98 6.70
C CYS A 33 -7.23 7.68 7.46
N GLY A 34 -8.37 8.05 6.89
CA GLY A 34 -9.70 7.74 7.45
C GLY A 34 -10.15 6.28 7.22
N SER A 35 -9.60 5.60 6.20
CA SER A 35 -9.80 4.16 5.98
C SER A 35 -8.60 3.59 5.23
N VAL A 36 -8.34 2.29 5.40
CA VAL A 36 -7.33 1.53 4.67
C VAL A 36 -7.85 0.13 4.38
N VAL A 37 -7.65 -0.34 3.14
CA VAL A 37 -7.98 -1.71 2.72
C VAL A 37 -6.73 -2.36 2.13
N LEU A 38 -6.47 -3.62 2.51
CA LEU A 38 -5.43 -4.44 1.88
C LEU A 38 -6.09 -5.42 0.92
N LEU A 39 -5.63 -5.40 -0.32
CA LEU A 39 -6.08 -6.29 -1.37
C LEU A 39 -4.95 -7.26 -1.71
N ASP A 40 -5.28 -8.53 -1.86
CA ASP A 40 -4.39 -9.48 -2.51
C ASP A 40 -4.44 -9.31 -4.04
N ARG A 41 -3.75 -10.20 -4.75
CA ARG A 41 -3.67 -10.11 -6.20
C ARG A 41 -5.04 -10.31 -6.85
N ASP A 42 -5.77 -11.33 -6.45
CA ASP A 42 -7.05 -11.69 -7.08
C ASP A 42 -8.11 -10.61 -6.83
N ALA A 43 -8.14 -10.04 -5.62
CA ALA A 43 -8.98 -8.91 -5.30
C ALA A 43 -8.58 -7.64 -6.06
N THR A 44 -7.28 -7.41 -6.28
CA THR A 44 -6.81 -6.26 -7.07
C THR A 44 -7.21 -6.37 -8.54
N ASP A 45 -7.14 -7.58 -9.12
CA ASP A 45 -7.46 -7.82 -10.52
C ASP A 45 -8.96 -7.63 -10.81
N THR A 46 -9.81 -7.77 -9.79
CA THR A 46 -11.27 -7.63 -9.88
C THR A 46 -11.81 -6.29 -9.37
N LEU A 47 -11.00 -5.50 -8.65
CA LEU A 47 -11.41 -4.22 -8.10
C LEU A 47 -11.68 -3.19 -9.21
N SER A 48 -12.93 -2.75 -9.35
CA SER A 48 -13.34 -1.75 -10.35
C SER A 48 -13.64 -0.36 -9.79
N LEU A 49 -13.97 -0.26 -8.50
CA LEU A 49 -14.38 1.00 -7.86
C LEU A 49 -14.04 1.00 -6.37
N ILE A 50 -13.62 2.17 -5.87
CA ILE A 50 -13.55 2.47 -4.43
C ILE A 50 -14.46 3.67 -4.19
N GLY A 51 -15.52 3.47 -3.41
CA GLY A 51 -16.44 4.54 -3.01
C GLY A 51 -16.19 4.98 -1.57
N PHE A 52 -16.31 6.28 -1.31
CA PHE A 52 -16.28 6.84 0.04
C PHE A 52 -17.63 7.53 0.31
N THR A 53 -18.25 7.21 1.44
CA THR A 53 -19.45 7.90 1.93
C THR A 53 -19.09 8.84 3.07
N ARG A 54 -19.93 9.85 3.31
CA ARG A 54 -19.75 10.80 4.42
C ARG A 54 -20.26 10.21 5.73
#